data_AF-A0A498HBH5-F1
#
_entry.id   AF-A0A498HBH5-F1
#
_cell.length_a   1.000
_cell.length_b   1.000
_cell.length_c   1.000
_cell.angle_alpha   90.00
_cell.angle_beta   90.00
_cell.angle_gamma   90.00
#
_symmetry.space_group_name_H-M   'P 1'
#
loop_
_entity.id
_entity.type
_entity.pdbx_description
1 polymer ?
#
loop_
_entity_poly.entity_id
_entity_poly.type
_entity_poly.pdbx_seq_one_letter_code
_entity_poly.pdbx_strand_id
1 'polypeptide(L)' 'MITILSLPTNLTTSPSPRERGFPLQLVAEGKYGYKWAKWITGIEVTDDENYEGSWKRRGYNNDADVDSPKFQ' A
#
# COMPACT_ATOMS: atom_id res chain seq x y z
N MET A 1 -9.45 5.24 -4.95
CA MET A 1 -10.07 5.34 -3.60
C MET A 1 -9.10 4.75 -2.60
N ILE A 2 -8.82 5.42 -1.47
CA ILE A 2 -7.98 4.85 -0.40
C ILE A 2 -8.91 4.35 0.69
N THR A 3 -8.85 3.06 1.00
CA THR A 3 -9.70 2.43 2.01
C THR A 3 -8.83 1.89 3.14
N ILE A 4 -9.20 2.19 4.38
CA ILE A 4 -8.55 1.66 5.58
C ILE A 4 -9.35 0.43 6.04
N LEU A 5 -8.70 -0.73 6.09
CA LEU A 5 -9.32 -1.97 6.58
C LEU A 5 -8.77 -2.33 7.95
N SER A 6 -9.67 -2.51 8.93
CA SER A 6 -9.37 -3.15 10.21
C SER A 6 -9.62 -4.65 10.09
N LEU A 7 -8.66 -5.47 10.50
CA LEU A 7 -8.75 -6.94 10.44
C LEU A 7 -9.06 -7.53 11.83
N PRO A 8 -9.98 -8.50 11.96
CA PRO A 8 -10.25 -9.14 13.25
C PRO A 8 -9.08 -10.03 13.68
N THR A 9 -8.77 -10.01 14.99
CA THR A 9 -7.62 -10.72 15.59
C THR A 9 -7.83 -12.23 15.77
N ASN A 10 -9.06 -12.73 15.63
CA ASN A 10 -9.41 -14.14 15.87
C ASN A 10 -9.43 -15.02 14.60
N LEU A 11 -8.90 -14.55 13.47
CA LEU A 11 -8.83 -15.37 12.27
C LEU A 11 -7.67 -16.38 12.37
N THR A 12 -8.00 -17.66 12.43
CA THR A 12 -7.04 -18.79 12.35
C THR A 12 -6.63 -19.12 10.91
N THR A 13 -7.20 -18.42 9.92
CA THR A 13 -6.93 -18.62 8.50
C THR A 13 -5.54 -18.13 8.13
N SER A 14 -4.78 -18.94 7.38
CA SER A 14 -3.52 -18.50 6.76
C SER A 14 -3.80 -17.71 5.48
N PRO A 15 -3.16 -16.54 5.25
CA PRO A 15 -2.18 -15.88 6.13
C PRO A 15 -2.85 -15.17 7.32
N SER A 16 -2.16 -15.19 8.46
CA SER A 16 -2.60 -14.62 9.74
C SER A 16 -2.92 -13.12 9.64
N PRO A 17 -3.75 -12.55 10.54
CA PRO A 17 -4.05 -11.12 10.55
C PRO A 17 -2.80 -10.23 10.55
N ARG A 18 -1.74 -10.65 11.24
CA ARG A 18 -0.46 -9.93 11.29
C ARG A 18 0.20 -9.86 9.93
N GLU A 19 0.25 -10.97 9.18
CA GLU A 19 0.80 -11.02 7.81
C GLU A 19 -0.02 -10.19 6.82
N ARG A 20 -1.32 -10.03 7.11
CA ARG A 20 -2.23 -9.16 6.37
C ARG A 20 -2.16 -7.69 6.80
N GLY A 21 -1.25 -7.29 7.69
CA GLY A 21 -1.04 -5.88 8.02
C GLY A 21 -1.78 -5.37 9.26
N PHE A 22 -2.35 -6.25 10.09
CA PHE A 22 -2.92 -5.85 11.39
C PHE A 22 -1.90 -5.04 12.23
N PRO A 23 -2.30 -3.94 12.93
CA PRO A 23 -3.68 -3.47 13.12
C PRO A 23 -4.23 -2.63 11.97
N LEU A 24 -3.38 -2.16 11.06
CA LEU A 24 -3.75 -1.16 10.05
C LEU A 24 -3.05 -1.40 8.72
N GLN A 25 -3.85 -1.54 7.67
CA GLN A 25 -3.39 -1.60 6.29
C GLN A 25 -4.10 -0.53 5.44
N LEU A 26 -3.32 0.15 4.59
CA LEU A 26 -3.84 1.01 3.52
C LEU A 26 -3.98 0.19 2.25
N VAL A 27 -5.18 0.28 1.67
CA VAL A 27 -5.53 -0.34 0.41
C VAL A 27 -5.77 0.75 -0.63
N ALA A 28 -5.05 0.63 -1.75
CA ALA A 28 -5.23 1.47 -2.93
C ALA A 28 -5.83 0.59 -4.04
N GLU A 29 -7.16 0.55 -4.09
CA GLU A 29 -7.87 -0.25 -5.08
C GLU A 29 -7.55 0.22 -6.50
N GLY A 30 -7.37 -0.73 -7.43
CA GLY A 30 -6.94 -0.45 -8.80
C GLY A 30 -5.44 -0.18 -8.95
N LYS A 31 -4.67 -0.13 -7.86
CA LYS A 31 -3.21 0.05 -7.88
C LYS A 31 -2.47 -1.24 -7.55
N TYR A 32 -1.25 -1.37 -8.06
CA TYR A 32 -0.36 -2.48 -7.73
C TYR A 32 -0.11 -2.59 -6.23
N GLY A 33 0.07 -3.83 -5.76
CA GLY A 33 0.28 -4.14 -4.35
C GLY A 33 1.49 -3.46 -3.70
N TYR A 34 2.48 -3.00 -4.48
CA TYR A 34 3.60 -2.22 -3.91
C TYR A 34 3.17 -0.83 -3.41
N LYS A 35 2.00 -0.32 -3.83
CA LYS A 35 1.39 0.89 -3.24
C LYS A 35 0.53 0.60 -2.00
N TRP A 36 0.33 -0.67 -1.64
CA TRP A 36 -0.44 -1.05 -0.46
C TRP A 36 0.49 -1.12 0.74
N ALA A 37 0.29 -0.23 1.72
CA ALA A 37 1.13 -0.16 2.91
C ALA A 37 0.52 -0.98 4.06
N LYS A 38 1.32 -1.87 4.65
CA LYS A 38 0.95 -2.65 5.84
C LYS A 38 1.61 -2.04 7.08
N TRP A 39 1.01 -2.25 8.25
CA TRP A 39 1.57 -1.85 9.55
C TRP A 39 1.82 -0.34 9.66
N ILE A 40 0.86 0.45 9.19
CA ILE A 40 0.97 1.91 9.14
C ILE A 40 0.92 2.48 10.56
N THR A 41 1.87 3.35 10.87
CA THR A 41 1.94 4.09 12.14
C THR A 41 1.75 5.60 11.97
N GLY A 42 1.83 6.11 10.73
CA GLY A 42 1.68 7.52 10.40
C GLY A 42 1.48 7.73 8.90
N ILE A 43 0.89 8.87 8.55
CA ILE A 43 0.65 9.30 7.18
C ILE A 43 1.16 10.74 7.07
N GLU A 44 1.97 11.00 6.06
CA GLU A 44 2.46 12.34 5.71
C GLU A 44 1.92 12.69 4.33
N VAL A 45 1.44 13.92 4.18
CA VAL A 45 0.89 14.45 2.93
C VAL A 45 1.79 15.60 2.48
N THR A 46 2.20 15.57 1.22
CA THR A 46 3.04 16.59 0.59
C THR A 46 2.44 16.99 -0.75
N ASP A 47 2.65 18.24 -1.13
CA ASP A 47 2.34 18.82 -2.43
C ASP A 47 3.57 18.92 -3.36
N ASP A 48 4.75 18.49 -2.88
CA ASP A 48 5.97 18.46 -3.69
C ASP A 48 5.91 17.39 -4.80
N GLU A 49 5.79 17.85 -6.04
CA GLU A 49 5.77 16.99 -7.23
C GLU A 49 7.07 16.19 -7.44
N ASN A 50 8.19 16.65 -6.87
CA ASN A 50 9.48 15.98 -6.96
C ASN A 50 9.64 14.90 -5.87
N TYR A 51 8.69 14.77 -4.96
CA TYR A 51 8.78 13.77 -3.90
C TYR A 51 8.79 12.35 -4.49
N GLU A 52 9.89 11.64 -4.27
CA GLU A 52 10.01 10.25 -4.72
C GLU A 52 9.74 9.28 -3.57
N GLY A 53 8.64 8.55 -3.66
CA GLY A 53 8.40 7.42 -2.77
C GLY A 53 9.43 6.29 -2.96
N SER A 54 9.59 5.44 -1.95
CA SER A 54 10.57 4.35 -1.94
C SER A 54 10.51 3.43 -3.17
N TRP A 55 9.34 3.20 -3.74
CA TRP A 55 9.17 2.36 -4.92
C TRP A 55 9.52 3.10 -6.23
N LYS A 56 9.23 4.40 -6.33
CA LYS A 56 9.60 5.21 -7.48
C LYS A 56 11.13 5.22 -7.65
N ARG A 57 11.87 5.40 -6.55
CA ARG A 57 13.34 5.31 -6.52
C ARG A 57 13.91 3.95 -6.97
N ARG A 58 13.08 2.90 -6.96
CA ARG A 58 13.44 1.55 -7.39
C ARG A 58 13.00 1.24 -8.83
N GLY A 59 12.57 2.24 -9.60
CA GLY A 59 12.12 2.11 -10.98
C GLY A 59 10.67 1.64 -11.13
N TYR A 60 9.88 1.62 -10.05
CA TYR A 60 8.46 1.30 -10.16
C TYR A 60 7.66 2.51 -10.61
N ASN A 61 6.63 2.24 -11.40
CA ASN A 61 5.73 3.26 -11.88
C ASN A 61 5.06 4.01 -10.72
N ASN A 62 5.07 5.34 -10.80
CA ASN A 62 4.51 6.17 -9.75
C ASN A 62 2.98 6.05 -9.66
N ASP A 63 2.29 6.00 -10.81
CA ASP A 63 0.83 5.93 -10.85
C ASP A 63 0.34 4.54 -10.47
N ALA A 64 1.13 3.52 -10.81
CA ALA A 64 0.96 2.14 -10.37
C ALA A 64 -0.41 1.53 -10.68
N ASP A 65 -1.11 1.99 -11.72
CA ASP A 65 -2.36 1.38 -12.16
C ASP A 65 -2.13 -0.05 -12.65
N VAL A 66 -3.03 -0.96 -12.29
CA VAL A 66 -2.89 -2.39 -12.64
C VAL A 66 -3.05 -2.66 -14.13
N ASP A 67 -3.59 -1.72 -14.89
CA ASP A 67 -3.70 -1.74 -16.35
C ASP A 67 -2.46 -1.14 -17.06
N SER A 68 -1.51 -0.60 -16.29
CA SER A 68 -0.33 0.10 -16.77
C SER A 68 0.97 -0.67 -16.47
N PRO A 69 2.08 -0.36 -17.17
CA PRO A 69 3.37 -1.01 -16.90
C PRO A 69 3.81 -0.85 -15.44
N LYS A 70 4.33 -1.93 -14.86
CA LYS A 70 4.82 -1.95 -13.46
C LYS A 70 6.05 -1.08 -13.24
N PHE A 71 6.87 -0.92 -14.28
CA PHE A 71 8.17 -0.25 -14.23
C PHE A 71 8.15 0.94 -15.19
N GLN A 72 8.88 2.00 -14.82
CA GLN A 72 9.15 3.18 -15.65
C GLN A 72 10.51 3.07 -16.33
#